data_AF-A0A0F9K206-F1
#
_entry.id   AF-A0A0F9K206-F1
#
_cell.length_a   1.000
_cell.length_b   1.000
_cell.length_c   1.000
_cell.angle_alpha   90.00
_cell.angle_beta   90.00
_cell.angle_gamma   90.00
#
_symmetry.space_group_name_H-M   'P 1'
#
loop_
_entity.id
_entity.type
_entity.pdbx_description
1 polymer ?
#
loop_
_entity_poly.entity_id
_entity_poly.type
_entity_poly.pdbx_seq_one_letter_code
_entity_poly.pdbx_strand_id
1 'polypeptide(L)'
;MLVGTTEQVKRIAGREALARSFEDTDRQLAQHRLPQQDDWKECERRLGRGMTHVTLFNYVRKYIHSVVMETSFNDPAVAGFYSHDTRGKRYLVAFNTGFLPEWSIITTDRADLPTKERRGWRTVLLHLLKRKAITFSQVSEIVRTHYGYTPADWNKYWHYHVSDFK
;
A
#
# COMPACT_ATOMS: atom_id res chain seq x y z
N MET A 1 -28.58 -13.82 49.26
CA MET A 1 -27.66 -12.67 49.15
C MET A 1 -26.26 -13.22 48.94
N LEU A 2 -25.77 -13.23 47.69
CA LEU A 2 -24.43 -13.71 47.36
C LEU A 2 -23.45 -12.54 47.48
N VAL A 3 -22.65 -12.56 48.54
CA VAL A 3 -21.56 -11.60 48.76
C VAL A 3 -20.43 -11.97 47.81
N GLY A 4 -20.31 -11.26 46.70
CA GLY A 4 -19.18 -11.42 45.78
C GLY A 4 -17.88 -11.12 46.51
N THR A 5 -16.92 -12.04 46.44
CA THR A 5 -15.62 -11.91 47.09
C THR A 5 -14.88 -10.67 46.58
N THR A 6 -14.14 -9.98 47.45
CA THR A 6 -13.42 -8.72 47.20
C THR A 6 -12.55 -8.73 45.93
N GLU A 7 -12.11 -9.91 45.52
CA GLU A 7 -11.35 -10.17 44.30
C GLU A 7 -12.19 -10.07 43.01
N GLN A 8 -13.46 -10.49 43.04
CA GLN A 8 -14.41 -10.28 41.94
C GLN A 8 -14.70 -8.79 41.73
N VAL A 9 -14.86 -8.03 42.82
CA VAL A 9 -15.12 -6.58 42.74
C VAL A 9 -13.92 -5.83 42.14
N LYS A 10 -12.69 -6.17 42.54
CA LYS A 10 -11.46 -5.61 41.92
C LYS A 10 -11.31 -5.96 40.44
N ARG A 11 -11.67 -7.18 40.04
CA ARG A 11 -11.66 -7.60 38.62
C ARG A 11 -12.69 -6.87 37.78
N ILE A 12 -13.89 -6.63 38.32
CA ILE A 12 -14.95 -5.86 37.64
C ILE A 12 -14.51 -4.39 37.49
N ALA A 13 -14.02 -3.77 38.57
CA ALA A 13 -13.51 -2.40 38.54
C ALA A 13 -12.34 -2.22 37.57
N GLY A 14 -11.43 -3.21 37.47
CA GLY A 14 -10.35 -3.20 36.49
C GLY A 14 -10.84 -3.32 35.04
N ARG A 15 -11.88 -4.11 34.78
CA ARG A 15 -12.52 -4.22 33.46
C ARG A 15 -13.24 -2.94 33.06
N GLU A 16 -13.93 -2.29 33.99
CA GLU A 16 -14.61 -1.02 33.75
C GLU A 16 -13.62 0.13 33.50
N ALA A 17 -12.52 0.17 34.26
CA ALA A 17 -11.45 1.14 34.03
C ALA A 17 -10.80 0.96 32.64
N LEU A 18 -10.59 -0.29 32.23
CA LEU A 18 -10.07 -0.61 30.90
C LEU A 18 -11.06 -0.22 29.79
N ALA A 19 -12.36 -0.48 29.97
CA ALA A 19 -13.40 -0.09 29.02
C ALA A 19 -13.46 1.44 28.85
N ARG A 20 -13.41 2.21 29.94
CA ARG A 20 -13.36 3.68 29.88
C ARG A 20 -12.11 4.20 29.18
N SER A 21 -10.97 3.54 29.39
CA SER A 21 -9.73 3.89 28.69
C SER A 21 -9.84 3.64 27.18
N PHE A 22 -10.49 2.57 26.75
CA PHE A 22 -10.76 2.32 25.34
C PHE A 22 -11.72 3.35 24.75
N GLU A 23 -12.82 3.67 25.45
CA GLU A 23 -13.77 4.69 25.00
C GLU A 23 -13.14 6.08 24.85
N ASP A 24 -12.25 6.47 25.77
CA ASP A 24 -11.54 7.75 25.69
C ASP A 24 -10.51 7.74 24.55
N THR A 25 -9.82 6.62 24.35
CA THR A 25 -8.90 6.42 23.21
C THR A 25 -9.64 6.52 21.88
N ASP A 26 -10.76 5.81 21.73
CA ASP A 26 -11.58 5.84 20.51
C ASP A 26 -12.11 7.25 20.22
N ARG A 27 -12.50 7.98 21.27
CA ARG A 27 -12.97 9.37 21.15
C ARG A 27 -11.87 10.31 20.67
N GLN A 28 -10.64 10.17 21.19
CA GLN A 28 -9.50 10.96 20.75
C GLN A 28 -9.09 10.59 19.31
N LEU A 29 -9.09 9.30 18.97
CA LEU A 29 -8.79 8.83 17.63
C LEU A 29 -9.81 9.28 16.59
N ALA A 30 -11.09 9.41 16.97
CA ALA A 30 -12.13 9.91 16.07
C ALA A 30 -11.83 11.32 15.54
N GLN A 31 -11.12 12.15 16.30
CA GLN A 31 -10.73 13.51 15.89
C GLN A 31 -9.61 13.52 14.84
N HIS A 32 -8.84 12.43 14.75
CA HIS A 32 -7.72 12.25 13.83
C HIS A 32 -8.05 11.33 12.65
N ARG A 33 -9.31 10.89 12.55
CA ARG A 33 -9.76 9.97 11.51
C ARG A 33 -9.72 10.66 10.14
N LEU A 34 -9.12 10.01 9.15
CA LEU A 34 -9.17 10.52 7.78
C LEU A 34 -10.54 10.20 7.15
N PRO A 35 -11.07 11.07 6.26
CA PRO A 35 -12.39 10.87 5.66
C PRO A 35 -12.57 9.53 4.94
N GLN A 36 -11.48 8.98 4.39
CA GLN A 36 -11.45 7.75 3.59
C GLN A 36 -10.82 6.56 4.34
N GLN A 37 -10.70 6.64 5.67
CA GLN A 37 -9.98 5.63 6.45
C GLN A 37 -10.68 4.26 6.42
N ASP A 38 -12.00 4.24 6.27
CA ASP A 38 -12.74 2.97 6.12
C ASP A 38 -12.45 2.27 4.79
N ASP A 39 -12.12 3.01 3.73
CA ASP A 39 -11.73 2.45 2.43
C ASP A 39 -10.39 1.68 2.49
N TRP A 40 -9.65 1.81 3.58
CA TRP A 40 -8.41 1.05 3.80
C TRP A 40 -8.72 -0.40 4.18
N LYS A 41 -9.89 -0.65 4.77
CA LYS A 41 -10.33 -2.00 5.19
C LYS A 41 -10.81 -2.83 4.00
N GLU A 42 -11.19 -2.18 2.89
CA GLU A 42 -11.65 -2.82 1.65
C GLU A 42 -10.48 -3.38 0.80
N CYS A 43 -9.67 -4.25 1.40
CA CYS A 43 -8.47 -4.81 0.76
C CYS A 43 -8.76 -5.52 -0.56
N GLU A 44 -9.92 -6.18 -0.69
CA GLU A 44 -10.31 -6.95 -1.88
C GLU A 44 -10.52 -6.04 -3.10
N ARG A 45 -11.16 -4.88 -2.93
CA ARG A 45 -11.36 -3.91 -4.02
C ARG A 45 -10.03 -3.37 -4.56
N ARG A 46 -9.00 -3.34 -3.72
CA ARG A 46 -7.66 -2.86 -4.07
C ARG A 46 -6.80 -3.89 -4.78
N LEU A 47 -7.16 -5.18 -4.75
CA LEU A 47 -6.43 -6.23 -5.45
C LEU A 47 -6.41 -5.97 -6.97
N GLY A 48 -7.56 -5.58 -7.52
CA GLY A 48 -7.73 -5.32 -8.95
C GLY A 48 -7.12 -6.42 -9.84
N ARG A 49 -6.48 -6.04 -10.94
CA ARG A 49 -5.66 -6.92 -11.77
C ARG A 49 -4.19 -6.82 -11.35
N GLY A 50 -3.85 -7.51 -10.26
CA GLY A 50 -2.48 -7.59 -9.79
C GLY A 50 -1.53 -8.29 -10.77
N MET A 51 -0.23 -8.21 -10.48
CA MET A 51 0.83 -8.88 -11.26
C MET A 51 1.96 -9.34 -10.36
N THR A 52 2.78 -10.28 -10.82
CA THR A 52 3.99 -10.64 -10.07
C THR A 52 5.03 -9.51 -10.17
N HIS A 53 5.83 -9.34 -9.13
CA HIS A 53 6.98 -8.42 -9.15
C HIS A 53 7.97 -8.70 -10.29
N VAL A 54 8.14 -9.97 -10.68
CA VAL A 54 8.97 -10.38 -11.84
C VAL A 54 8.38 -9.86 -13.14
N THR A 55 7.05 -9.98 -13.33
CA THR A 55 6.34 -9.41 -14.48
C THR A 55 6.54 -7.91 -14.55
N LEU A 56 6.36 -7.20 -13.42
CA LEU A 56 6.57 -5.76 -13.34
C LEU A 56 8.01 -5.38 -13.70
N PHE A 57 9.00 -6.08 -13.15
CA PHE A 57 10.40 -5.87 -13.46
C PHE A 57 10.69 -6.03 -14.95
N ASN A 58 10.18 -7.10 -15.57
CA ASN A 58 10.34 -7.35 -17.00
C ASN A 58 9.73 -6.24 -17.86
N TYR A 59 8.58 -5.70 -17.47
CA TYR A 59 7.98 -4.54 -18.14
C TYR A 59 8.83 -3.28 -18.01
N VAL A 60 9.30 -2.97 -16.79
CA VAL A 60 10.11 -1.78 -16.52
C VAL A 60 11.47 -1.85 -17.21
N ARG A 61 12.12 -3.04 -17.22
CA ARG A 61 13.43 -3.27 -17.84
C ARG A 61 13.46 -3.02 -19.34
N LYS A 62 12.31 -3.15 -20.04
CA LYS A 62 12.21 -2.78 -21.47
C LYS A 62 12.48 -1.31 -21.73
N TYR A 63 12.24 -0.44 -20.74
CA TYR A 63 12.39 1.01 -20.87
C TYR A 63 13.61 1.55 -20.12
N ILE A 64 13.98 0.92 -19.01
CA ILE A 64 15.13 1.30 -18.20
C ILE A 64 16.16 0.17 -18.24
N HIS A 65 17.07 0.20 -19.22
CA HIS A 65 18.06 -0.87 -19.42
C HIS A 65 19.02 -1.06 -18.23
N SER A 66 19.29 0.01 -17.47
CA SER A 66 20.15 -0.04 -16.29
C SER A 66 19.40 -0.29 -14.97
N VAL A 67 18.12 -0.66 -15.04
CA VAL A 67 17.35 -1.00 -13.83
C VAL A 67 17.78 -2.36 -13.32
N VAL A 68 18.05 -2.43 -12.03
CA VAL A 68 18.27 -3.66 -11.28
C VAL A 68 17.20 -3.78 -10.20
N MET A 69 16.82 -5.01 -9.89
CA MET A 69 15.93 -5.33 -8.80
C MET A 69 16.73 -6.09 -7.75
N GLU A 70 16.73 -5.60 -6.52
CA GLU A 70 17.44 -6.22 -5.41
C GLU A 70 16.51 -6.42 -4.22
N THR A 71 16.64 -7.55 -3.56
CA THR A 71 15.94 -7.84 -2.30
C THR A 71 16.63 -7.14 -1.14
N SER A 72 15.84 -6.69 -0.16
CA SER A 72 16.36 -6.12 1.07
C SER A 72 17.02 -7.20 1.91
N PHE A 73 18.20 -6.91 2.44
CA PHE A 73 18.91 -7.81 3.36
C PHE A 73 18.14 -8.00 4.68
N ASN A 74 17.50 -6.93 5.17
CA ASN A 74 16.78 -6.95 6.44
C ASN A 74 15.35 -7.54 6.33
N ASP A 75 14.79 -7.56 5.12
CA ASP A 75 13.45 -8.11 4.86
C ASP A 75 13.39 -8.71 3.44
N PRO A 76 13.60 -10.04 3.29
CA PRO A 76 13.54 -10.71 2.00
C PRO A 76 12.17 -10.59 1.28
N ALA A 77 11.10 -10.22 1.99
CA ALA A 77 9.79 -9.97 1.42
C ALA A 77 9.69 -8.58 0.76
N VAL A 78 10.75 -7.78 0.77
CA VAL A 78 10.84 -6.46 0.15
C VAL A 78 11.95 -6.45 -0.89
N ALA A 79 11.66 -5.90 -2.07
CA ALA A 79 12.65 -5.60 -3.10
C ALA A 79 12.59 -4.12 -3.47
N GLY A 80 13.66 -3.63 -4.09
CA GLY A 80 13.75 -2.28 -4.63
C GLY A 80 14.26 -2.25 -6.06
N PHE A 81 13.73 -1.32 -6.83
CA PHE A 81 14.31 -0.90 -8.10
C PHE A 81 15.38 0.15 -7.86
N TYR A 82 16.52 -0.06 -8.51
CA TYR A 82 17.64 0.85 -8.55
C TYR A 82 18.04 1.07 -10.01
N SER A 83 18.47 2.28 -10.36
CA SER A 83 19.12 2.55 -11.64
C SER A 83 20.62 2.67 -11.42
N HIS A 84 21.42 2.03 -12.28
CA HIS A 84 22.85 2.31 -12.38
C HIS A 84 23.08 3.38 -13.46
N ASP A 85 23.75 4.46 -13.08
CA ASP A 85 24.29 5.45 -14.02
C ASP A 85 25.77 5.69 -13.72
N THR A 86 26.40 6.61 -14.47
CA THR A 86 27.82 6.96 -14.27
C THR A 86 28.12 7.55 -12.90
N ARG A 87 27.10 7.99 -12.14
CA ARG A 87 27.21 8.52 -10.79
C ARG A 87 26.96 7.45 -9.71
N GLY A 88 26.70 6.21 -10.13
CA GLY A 88 26.54 5.06 -9.27
C GLY A 88 25.11 4.55 -9.21
N LYS A 89 24.80 3.89 -8.09
CA LYS A 89 23.50 3.25 -7.87
C LYS A 89 22.52 4.23 -7.24
N ARG A 90 21.39 4.45 -7.91
CA ARG A 90 20.33 5.37 -7.44
C ARG A 90 19.06 4.59 -7.13
N TYR A 91 18.54 4.78 -5.92
CA TYR A 91 17.26 4.22 -5.51
C TYR A 91 16.07 4.85 -6.23
N LEU A 92 15.15 4.00 -6.72
CA LEU A 92 13.92 4.42 -7.38
C LEU A 92 12.69 4.16 -6.50
N VAL A 93 12.45 2.91 -6.10
CA VAL A 93 11.24 2.54 -5.36
C VAL A 93 11.37 1.14 -4.77
N ALA A 94 10.84 0.93 -3.56
CA ALA A 94 10.71 -0.38 -2.92
C ALA A 94 9.28 -0.92 -3.04
N PHE A 95 9.09 -2.23 -2.96
CA PHE A 95 7.79 -2.89 -2.98
C PHE A 95 7.92 -4.33 -2.46
N ASN A 96 6.80 -4.97 -2.15
CA ASN A 96 6.80 -6.35 -1.69
C ASN A 96 7.12 -7.33 -2.82
N THR A 97 7.90 -8.38 -2.54
CA THR A 97 8.12 -9.47 -3.49
C THR A 97 6.86 -10.36 -3.60
N GLY A 98 6.84 -11.23 -4.60
CA GLY A 98 5.68 -12.09 -4.91
C GLY A 98 4.62 -11.38 -5.77
N PHE A 99 3.37 -11.41 -5.31
CA PHE A 99 2.22 -10.82 -5.99
C PHE A 99 2.00 -9.37 -5.54
N LEU A 100 1.92 -8.45 -6.49
CA LEU A 100 1.61 -7.05 -6.28
C LEU A 100 0.14 -6.78 -6.62
N PRO A 101 -0.66 -6.23 -5.68
CA PRO A 101 -2.00 -5.77 -6.01
C PRO A 101 -1.93 -4.61 -7.01
N GLU A 102 -3.05 -4.33 -7.67
CA GLU A 102 -3.14 -3.18 -8.56
C GLU A 102 -2.97 -1.86 -7.80
N TRP A 103 -3.70 -1.72 -6.70
CA TRP A 103 -3.71 -0.56 -5.84
C TRP A 103 -2.99 -0.86 -4.53
N SER A 104 -2.36 0.16 -3.93
CA SER A 104 -1.69 -0.03 -2.64
C SER A 104 -2.70 -0.26 -1.52
N ILE A 105 -2.43 -1.26 -0.69
CA ILE A 105 -3.28 -1.64 0.44
C ILE A 105 -2.64 -1.11 1.72
N ILE A 106 -3.41 -0.41 2.54
CA ILE A 106 -2.99 0.02 3.87
C ILE A 106 -3.66 -0.93 4.86
N THR A 107 -2.86 -1.58 5.68
CA THR A 107 -3.36 -2.42 6.78
C THR A 107 -3.45 -1.60 8.05
N THR A 108 -4.51 -1.80 8.83
CA THR A 108 -4.73 -1.10 10.10
C THR A 108 -4.65 -2.05 11.29
N ASP A 109 -4.32 -1.52 12.47
CA ASP A 109 -4.38 -2.28 13.72
C ASP A 109 -5.79 -2.24 14.34
N ARG A 110 -5.92 -2.75 15.57
CA ARG A 110 -7.19 -2.75 16.31
C ARG A 110 -7.71 -1.36 16.65
N ALA A 111 -6.84 -0.35 16.66
CA ALA A 111 -7.17 1.05 16.88
C ALA A 111 -7.42 1.80 15.56
N ASP A 112 -7.57 1.06 14.45
CA ASP A 112 -7.73 1.58 13.09
C ASP A 112 -6.53 2.41 12.58
N LEU A 113 -5.37 2.31 13.24
CA LEU A 113 -4.17 3.05 12.84
C LEU A 113 -3.42 2.33 11.72
N PRO A 114 -2.90 3.05 10.71
CA PRO A 114 -2.17 2.43 9.61
C PRO A 114 -0.85 1.84 10.11
N THR A 115 -0.65 0.54 9.90
CA THR A 115 0.55 -0.18 10.35
C THR A 115 1.52 -0.47 9.23
N LYS A 116 1.02 -0.93 8.07
CA LYS A 116 1.85 -1.31 6.93
C LYS A 116 1.17 -0.99 5.61
N GLU A 117 1.95 -0.46 4.67
CA GLU A 117 1.56 -0.33 3.26
C GLU A 117 2.08 -1.57 2.50
N ARG A 118 1.18 -2.30 1.84
CA ARG A 118 1.51 -3.23 0.77
C ARG A 118 1.36 -2.50 -0.56
N ARG A 119 2.51 -2.11 -1.12
CA ARG A 119 2.53 -1.28 -2.32
C ARG A 119 2.01 -2.03 -3.55
N GLY A 120 1.06 -1.43 -4.26
CA GLY A 120 0.54 -1.93 -5.52
C GLY A 120 1.44 -1.55 -6.71
N TRP A 121 1.33 -2.29 -7.81
CA TRP A 121 2.20 -2.08 -8.97
C TRP A 121 1.99 -0.70 -9.61
N ARG A 122 0.77 -0.14 -9.56
CA ARG A 122 0.52 1.24 -10.05
C ARG A 122 1.30 2.28 -9.26
N THR A 123 1.37 2.14 -7.94
CA THR A 123 2.16 3.04 -7.08
C THR A 123 3.64 2.93 -7.40
N VAL A 124 4.15 1.72 -7.69
CA VAL A 124 5.53 1.54 -8.15
C VAL A 124 5.80 2.34 -9.43
N LEU A 125 4.93 2.23 -10.45
CA LEU A 125 5.07 3.00 -11.69
C LEU A 125 4.95 4.52 -11.47
N LEU A 126 4.05 4.96 -10.58
CA LEU A 126 3.93 6.37 -10.23
C LEU A 126 5.21 6.92 -9.60
N HIS A 127 5.87 6.16 -8.73
CA HIS A 127 7.16 6.56 -8.17
C HIS A 127 8.26 6.64 -9.25
N LEU A 128 8.29 5.71 -10.20
CA LEU A 128 9.21 5.78 -11.34
C LEU A 128 8.96 7.04 -12.19
N LEU A 129 7.70 7.38 -12.43
CA LEU A 129 7.30 8.59 -13.15
C LEU A 129 7.72 9.87 -12.39
N LYS A 130 7.45 9.96 -11.08
CA LYS A 130 7.85 11.09 -10.23
C LYS A 130 9.36 11.30 -10.20
N ARG A 131 10.13 10.21 -10.26
CA ARG A 131 11.59 10.23 -10.35
C ARG A 131 12.13 10.44 -11.76
N LYS A 132 11.25 10.65 -12.75
CA LYS A 132 11.59 10.81 -14.18
C LYS A 132 12.41 9.62 -14.71
N ALA A 133 12.21 8.43 -14.14
CA ALA A 133 12.88 7.21 -14.58
C ALA A 133 12.18 6.59 -15.80
N ILE A 134 10.87 6.82 -15.92
CA ILE A 134 10.04 6.49 -17.09
C ILE A 134 9.15 7.67 -17.43
N THR A 135 8.64 7.70 -18.67
CA THR A 135 7.66 8.69 -19.13
C THR A 135 6.23 8.18 -19.01
N PHE A 136 5.25 9.08 -19.10
CA PHE A 136 3.84 8.70 -19.08
C PHE A 136 3.47 7.76 -20.24
N SER A 137 4.02 7.99 -21.44
CA SER A 137 3.82 7.12 -22.60
C SER A 137 4.30 5.69 -22.33
N GLN A 138 5.45 5.52 -21.68
CA GLN A 138 5.98 4.21 -21.29
C GLN A 138 5.10 3.52 -20.24
N VAL A 139 4.59 4.27 -19.25
CA VAL A 139 3.62 3.74 -18.28
C VAL A 139 2.37 3.23 -18.98
N SER A 140 1.80 4.02 -19.89
CA SER A 140 0.61 3.65 -20.66
C SER A 140 0.82 2.37 -21.47
N GLU A 141 2.03 2.17 -22.01
CA GLU A 141 2.39 0.96 -22.75
C GLU A 141 2.54 -0.29 -21.85
N ILE A 142 3.14 -0.13 -20.67
CA ILE A 142 3.20 -1.20 -19.65
C ILE A 142 1.79 -1.63 -19.26
N VAL A 143 0.92 -0.67 -18.99
CA VAL A 143 -0.47 -0.91 -18.64
C VAL A 143 -1.19 -1.60 -19.79
N ARG A 144 -1.08 -1.09 -21.02
CA ARG A 144 -1.67 -1.70 -22.21
C ARG A 144 -1.25 -3.16 -22.34
N THR A 145 0.05 -3.44 -22.15
CA THR A 145 0.59 -4.80 -22.22
C THR A 145 -0.01 -5.71 -21.14
N HIS A 146 -0.20 -5.20 -19.93
CA HIS A 146 -0.77 -5.97 -18.82
C HIS A 146 -2.27 -6.23 -18.97
N TYR A 147 -3.04 -5.22 -19.41
CA TYR A 147 -4.49 -5.32 -19.52
C TYR A 147 -4.98 -5.90 -20.85
N GLY A 148 -4.25 -5.69 -21.94
CA GLY A 148 -4.69 -6.00 -23.29
C GLY A 148 -5.60 -4.93 -23.93
N TYR A 149 -5.76 -3.74 -23.31
CA TYR A 149 -6.60 -2.64 -23.81
C TYR A 149 -5.81 -1.42 -24.25
N THR A 150 -6.40 -0.55 -25.07
CA THR A 150 -5.71 0.62 -25.63
C THR A 150 -5.42 1.71 -24.59
N PRO A 151 -4.40 2.58 -24.81
CA PRO A 151 -4.10 3.70 -23.91
C PRO A 151 -5.24 4.72 -23.73
N ALA A 152 -6.19 4.80 -24.68
CA ALA A 152 -7.36 5.68 -24.60
C ALA A 152 -8.35 5.22 -23.52
N ASP A 153 -8.59 3.90 -23.44
CA ASP A 153 -9.39 3.29 -22.38
C ASP A 153 -8.71 3.51 -21.02
N TRP A 154 -7.38 3.35 -20.98
CA TRP A 154 -6.60 3.60 -19.78
C TRP A 154 -6.72 5.02 -19.25
N ASN A 155 -6.61 6.06 -20.10
CA ASN A 155 -6.72 7.44 -19.63
C ASN A 155 -8.08 7.72 -18.99
N LYS A 156 -9.15 7.16 -19.56
CA LYS A 156 -10.50 7.24 -18.97
C LYS A 156 -10.55 6.53 -17.60
N TYR A 157 -9.99 5.33 -17.48
CA TYR A 157 -9.90 4.59 -16.21
C TYR A 157 -9.01 5.29 -15.17
N TRP A 158 -7.87 5.84 -15.57
CA TRP A 158 -6.96 6.56 -14.69
C TRP A 158 -7.62 7.83 -14.16
N HIS A 159 -8.25 8.63 -15.02
CA HIS A 159 -8.97 9.82 -14.58
C HIS A 159 -10.17 9.49 -13.68
N TYR A 160 -10.93 8.44 -13.99
CA TYR A 160 -12.04 7.97 -13.16
C TYR A 160 -11.57 7.57 -11.76
N HIS A 161 -10.52 6.74 -11.66
CA HIS A 161 -10.02 6.32 -10.36
C HIS A 161 -9.25 7.41 -9.60
N VAL A 162 -8.60 8.35 -10.29
CA VAL A 162 -7.93 9.48 -9.62
C VAL A 162 -8.94 10.52 -9.13
N SER A 163 -10.11 10.65 -9.75
CA SER A 163 -11.19 11.48 -9.20
C SER A 163 -11.78 10.92 -7.91
N ASP A 164 -11.73 9.61 -7.69
CA ASP A 164 -12.20 8.98 -6.44
C ASP A 164 -11.28 9.28 -5.24
N PHE A 165 -10.07 9.81 -5.48
CA PHE A 165 -9.10 10.20 -4.43
C PHE A 165 -9.01 11.72 -4.21
N LYS A 166 -10.00 12.49 -4.67
CA LYS A 166 -10.12 13.93 -4.39
C LYS A 166 -10.99 14.21 -3.16
#